data_AF-L5L3V2-F1
#
_entry.id   AF-L5L3V2-F1
#
_cell.length_a   1.000
_cell.length_b   1.000
_cell.length_c   1.000
_cell.angle_alpha   90.00
_cell.angle_beta   90.00
_cell.angle_gamma   90.00
#
_symmetry.space_group_name_H-M   'P 1'
#
loop_
_entity.id
_entity.type
_entity.pdbx_description
1 polymer ?
#
loop_
_entity_poly.entity_id
_entity_poly.type
_entity_poly.pdbx_seq_one_letter_code
_entity_poly.pdbx_strand_id
1 'polypeptide(L)'
;MSQVQELFHEAAQQEALAQPQPWWKMQLFVWEPVLFGTWDGVFTSCMINIFGVVLFLRTGWLVCVAGAMYITGFAESISDLLSLRNIWAVRGISVVVLLALLGINLAGVKWIIRLQLLLLLLLAVSTLDFVVGSFTHLDPDHGFIGYSPELLQNNTLPDYSPGESFFTVFGVFFPAATGWTPLQDKLPFTPWDECRLGLATPLP
;
A
#
# COMPACT_ATOMS: atom_id res chain seq x y z
N MET A 1 -32.75 52.23 -18.37
CA MET A 1 -32.92 50.89 -17.77
C MET A 1 -32.81 49.75 -18.79
N SER A 2 -33.01 49.97 -20.10
CA SER A 2 -32.89 48.93 -21.13
C SER A 2 -31.46 48.42 -21.38
N GLN A 3 -30.43 49.29 -21.32
CA GLN A 3 -29.04 48.88 -21.58
C GLN A 3 -28.42 48.00 -20.50
N VAL A 4 -28.80 48.16 -19.24
CA VAL A 4 -28.28 47.33 -18.14
C VAL A 4 -28.85 45.91 -18.25
N GLN A 5 -30.09 45.77 -18.73
CA GLN A 5 -30.73 44.47 -18.92
C GLN A 5 -30.15 43.69 -20.10
N GLU A 6 -29.63 44.37 -21.13
CA GLU A 6 -28.83 43.75 -22.20
C GLU A 6 -27.47 43.26 -21.70
N LEU A 7 -26.79 44.03 -20.84
CA LEU A 7 -25.52 43.61 -20.20
C LEU A 7 -25.69 42.36 -19.33
N PHE A 8 -26.81 42.24 -18.61
CA PHE A 8 -27.14 41.01 -17.86
C PHE A 8 -27.50 39.83 -18.79
N HIS A 9 -28.05 40.08 -19.98
CA HIS A 9 -28.30 39.03 -20.98
C HIS A 9 -27.03 38.61 -21.72
N GLU A 10 -26.08 39.50 -22.00
CA GLU A 10 -24.77 39.15 -22.58
C GLU A 10 -23.91 38.32 -21.61
N ALA A 11 -23.91 38.66 -20.31
CA ALA A 11 -23.20 37.87 -19.29
C ALA A 11 -23.77 36.46 -19.13
N ALA A 12 -25.11 36.31 -19.17
CA ALA A 12 -25.76 35.01 -19.15
C ALA A 12 -25.51 34.18 -20.42
N GLN A 13 -25.33 34.84 -21.57
CA GLN A 13 -25.02 34.18 -22.84
C GLN A 13 -23.54 33.75 -22.93
N GLN A 14 -22.64 34.45 -22.23
CA GLN A 14 -21.23 34.07 -22.09
C GLN A 14 -21.02 32.84 -21.22
N GLU A 15 -21.84 32.63 -20.19
CA GLU A 15 -21.83 31.39 -19.41
C GLU A 15 -22.42 30.20 -20.21
N ALA A 16 -23.38 30.47 -21.11
CA ALA A 16 -23.97 29.45 -22.00
C ALA A 16 -23.12 29.07 -23.23
N LEU A 17 -22.18 29.93 -23.65
CA LEU A 17 -21.26 29.70 -24.78
C LEU A 17 -19.92 29.06 -24.38
N ALA A 18 -19.74 28.67 -23.10
CA ALA A 18 -18.69 27.77 -22.65
C ALA A 18 -18.96 26.32 -23.14
N GLN A 19 -19.04 26.15 -24.46
CA GLN A 19 -19.00 24.85 -25.11
C GLN A 19 -17.60 24.24 -24.93
N PRO A 20 -17.49 22.95 -24.58
CA PRO A 20 -16.21 22.31 -24.34
C PRO A 20 -15.41 22.27 -25.64
N GLN A 21 -14.39 23.13 -25.74
CA GLN A 21 -13.47 23.06 -26.87
C GLN A 21 -12.74 21.71 -26.79
N PRO A 22 -12.69 20.95 -27.89
CA PRO A 22 -12.10 19.62 -27.85
C PRO A 22 -10.57 19.71 -27.69
N TRP A 23 -10.00 18.76 -26.91
CA TRP A 23 -8.64 18.79 -26.36
C TRP A 23 -7.50 19.01 -27.37
N TRP A 24 -7.67 18.54 -28.60
CA TRP A 24 -6.72 18.68 -29.71
C TRP A 24 -6.49 20.12 -30.23
N LYS A 25 -7.31 21.11 -29.85
CA LYS A 25 -7.09 22.53 -30.23
C LYS A 25 -6.38 23.38 -29.17
N MET A 26 -6.05 22.81 -28.01
CA MET A 26 -5.40 23.55 -26.91
C MET A 26 -3.87 23.59 -27.00
N GLN A 27 -3.23 22.94 -27.99
CA GLN A 27 -1.81 22.55 -27.82
C GLN A 27 -0.86 22.83 -28.99
N LEU A 28 -1.29 23.43 -30.11
CA LEU A 28 -0.39 23.57 -31.26
C LEU A 28 0.29 24.94 -31.38
N PHE A 29 -0.21 25.99 -30.71
CA PHE A 29 0.33 27.33 -30.89
C PHE A 29 0.02 28.29 -29.74
N VAL A 30 0.33 27.90 -28.49
CA VAL A 30 0.46 28.84 -27.37
C VAL A 30 1.95 29.06 -27.14
N TRP A 31 2.44 30.14 -27.75
CA TRP A 31 3.79 30.71 -27.55
C TRP A 31 3.69 31.99 -26.69
N GLU A 32 2.74 32.03 -25.75
CA GLU A 32 2.79 33.03 -24.69
C GLU A 32 3.80 32.56 -23.64
N PRO A 33 4.89 33.31 -23.39
CA PRO A 33 5.79 32.99 -22.31
C PRO A 33 5.03 33.22 -21.00
N VAL A 34 4.38 32.18 -20.49
CA VAL A 34 3.99 32.18 -19.08
C VAL A 34 5.29 32.25 -18.29
N LEU A 35 5.46 33.34 -17.55
CA LEU A 35 6.61 33.55 -16.69
C LEU A 35 6.51 32.51 -15.56
N PHE A 36 7.01 31.30 -15.82
CA PHE A 36 7.04 30.24 -14.82
C PHE A 36 7.82 30.77 -13.62
N GLY A 37 7.12 30.94 -12.49
CA GLY A 37 7.79 31.26 -11.24
C GLY A 37 8.80 30.17 -10.90
N THR A 38 9.90 30.53 -10.24
CA THR A 38 10.95 29.61 -9.76
C THR A 38 10.37 28.41 -9.00
N TRP A 39 9.23 28.62 -8.34
CA TRP A 39 8.47 27.62 -7.59
C TRP A 39 7.71 26.61 -8.47
N ASP A 40 7.03 27.05 -9.53
CA ASP A 40 6.16 26.18 -10.31
C ASP A 40 6.93 25.42 -11.41
N GLY A 41 8.01 26.03 -11.94
CA GLY A 41 8.82 25.44 -13.01
C GLY A 41 10.02 24.61 -12.53
N VAL A 42 10.85 25.18 -11.64
CA VAL A 42 12.15 24.59 -11.29
C VAL A 42 12.08 23.78 -10.00
N PHE A 43 11.42 24.30 -8.97
CA PHE A 43 11.32 23.62 -7.67
C PHE A 43 10.51 22.32 -7.78
N THR A 44 9.33 22.36 -8.40
CA THR A 44 8.49 21.16 -8.61
C THR A 44 9.20 20.11 -9.47
N SER A 45 9.87 20.51 -10.56
CA SER A 45 10.64 19.59 -11.41
C SER A 45 11.83 18.95 -10.67
N CYS A 46 12.58 19.74 -9.90
CA CYS A 46 13.71 19.24 -9.12
C CYS A 46 13.26 18.30 -7.98
N MET A 47 12.17 18.64 -7.28
CA MET A 47 11.60 17.80 -6.23
C MET A 47 11.02 16.50 -6.80
N ILE A 48 10.30 16.54 -7.93
CA ILE A 48 9.80 15.34 -8.60
C ILE A 48 10.95 14.45 -9.07
N ASN A 49 12.04 15.03 -9.59
CA ASN A 49 13.18 14.23 -10.03
C ASN A 49 13.94 13.60 -8.85
N ILE A 50 14.21 14.37 -7.79
CA ILE A 50 14.90 13.87 -6.59
C ILE A 50 14.03 12.83 -5.87
N PHE A 51 12.79 13.17 -5.50
CA PHE A 51 11.93 12.24 -4.77
C PHE A 51 11.43 11.11 -5.66
N GLY A 52 11.10 11.36 -6.93
CA GLY A 52 10.64 10.33 -7.85
C GLY A 52 11.69 9.27 -8.11
N VAL A 53 12.94 9.65 -8.44
CA VAL A 53 14.01 8.67 -8.69
C VAL A 53 14.40 7.92 -7.41
N VAL A 54 14.54 8.64 -6.28
CA VAL A 54 14.92 8.01 -5.01
C VAL A 54 13.83 7.08 -4.50
N LEU A 55 12.57 7.49 -4.53
CA LEU A 55 11.46 6.63 -4.09
C LEU A 55 11.28 5.45 -5.04
N PHE A 56 11.29 5.65 -6.35
CA PHE A 56 11.12 4.55 -7.32
C PHE A 56 12.19 3.46 -7.18
N LEU A 57 13.46 3.84 -7.06
CA LEU A 57 14.55 2.87 -6.91
C LEU A 57 14.56 2.25 -5.51
N ARG A 58 14.24 3.02 -4.46
CA ARG A 58 14.28 2.54 -3.07
C ARG A 58 13.11 1.62 -2.76
N THR A 59 11.88 1.97 -3.16
CA THR A 59 10.70 1.14 -2.89
C THR A 59 10.77 -0.18 -3.64
N GLY A 60 11.27 -0.19 -4.88
CA GLY A 60 11.49 -1.43 -5.65
C GLY A 60 12.39 -2.43 -4.91
N TRP A 61 13.54 -1.98 -4.41
CA TRP A 61 14.43 -2.81 -3.60
C TRP A 61 13.72 -3.34 -2.33
N LEU A 62 13.01 -2.48 -1.61
CA LEU A 62 12.32 -2.85 -0.38
C LEU A 62 11.23 -3.89 -0.62
N VAL A 63 10.45 -3.76 -1.68
CA VAL A 63 9.40 -4.73 -2.05
C VAL A 63 10.01 -6.09 -2.41
N CYS A 64 11.14 -6.11 -3.12
CA CYS A 64 11.85 -7.36 -3.41
C CYS A 64 12.35 -8.06 -2.13
N VAL A 65 12.94 -7.30 -1.19
CA VAL A 65 13.43 -7.85 0.08
C VAL A 65 12.27 -8.34 0.95
N ALA A 66 11.17 -7.58 1.04
CA ALA A 66 9.97 -7.99 1.75
C ALA A 66 9.36 -9.27 1.14
N GLY A 67 9.27 -9.34 -0.19
CA GLY A 67 8.82 -10.54 -0.89
C GLY A 67 9.67 -11.77 -0.59
N ALA A 68 11.01 -11.61 -0.55
CA ALA A 68 11.92 -12.70 -0.19
C ALA A 68 11.73 -13.16 1.27
N MET A 69 11.48 -12.22 2.20
CA MET A 69 11.18 -12.52 3.60
C MET A 69 9.88 -13.33 3.73
N TYR A 70 8.80 -12.94 3.04
CA TYR A 70 7.52 -13.66 3.08
C TYR A 70 7.63 -15.08 2.53
N ILE A 71 8.36 -15.26 1.42
CA ILE A 71 8.60 -16.59 0.82
C ILE A 71 9.42 -17.46 1.76
N THR A 72 10.45 -16.90 2.39
CA THR A 72 11.33 -17.65 3.30
C THR A 72 10.59 -18.07 4.57
N GLY A 73 9.77 -17.19 5.17
CA GLY A 73 8.95 -17.54 6.33
C GLY A 73 7.93 -18.65 6.01
N PHE A 74 7.29 -18.59 4.83
CA PHE A 74 6.41 -19.66 4.38
C PHE A 74 7.15 -20.98 4.14
N ALA A 75 8.33 -20.93 3.54
CA ALA A 75 9.16 -22.10 3.30
C ALA A 75 9.62 -22.77 4.60
N GLU A 76 9.97 -21.98 5.63
CA GLU A 76 10.31 -22.47 6.97
C GLU A 76 9.13 -23.24 7.58
N SER A 77 7.92 -22.66 7.56
CA SER A 77 6.72 -23.33 8.05
C SER A 77 6.43 -24.65 7.33
N ILE A 78 6.59 -24.71 6.00
CA ILE A 78 6.43 -25.97 5.25
C ILE A 78 7.52 -26.98 5.60
N SER A 79 8.77 -26.52 5.74
CA SER A 79 9.91 -27.39 6.04
C SER A 79 9.73 -28.11 7.38
N ASP A 80 9.18 -27.39 8.37
CA ASP A 80 8.84 -27.95 9.67
C ASP A 80 7.68 -28.94 9.59
N LEU A 81 6.63 -28.64 8.81
CA LEU A 81 5.52 -29.58 8.56
C LEU A 81 5.98 -30.88 7.90
N LEU A 82 6.97 -30.82 7.01
CA LEU A 82 7.55 -31.99 6.34
C LEU A 82 8.65 -32.66 7.18
N SER A 83 8.96 -32.15 8.37
CA SER A 83 10.08 -32.61 9.22
C SER A 83 11.45 -32.57 8.54
N LEU A 84 11.61 -31.74 7.50
CA LEU A 84 12.83 -31.56 6.74
C LEU A 84 13.60 -30.35 7.29
N ARG A 85 14.22 -30.49 8.47
CA ARG A 85 14.93 -29.39 9.17
C ARG A 85 16.33 -29.07 8.61
N ASN A 86 16.49 -29.14 7.28
CA ASN A 86 17.75 -28.88 6.61
C ASN A 86 17.76 -27.48 6.00
N ILE A 87 18.85 -26.73 6.16
CA ILE A 87 19.00 -25.39 5.55
C ILE A 87 18.87 -25.43 4.02
N TRP A 88 19.31 -26.52 3.40
CA TRP A 88 19.17 -26.75 1.97
C TRP A 88 17.72 -27.04 1.56
N ALA A 89 16.93 -27.67 2.43
CA ALA A 89 15.52 -27.94 2.17
C ALA A 89 14.70 -26.65 2.17
N VAL A 90 14.88 -25.78 3.18
CA VAL A 90 14.22 -24.46 3.24
C VAL A 90 14.54 -23.65 1.99
N ARG A 91 15.81 -23.56 1.59
CA ARG A 91 16.23 -22.85 0.37
C ARG A 91 15.61 -23.44 -0.89
N GLY A 92 15.55 -24.77 -0.99
CA GLY A 92 14.91 -25.46 -2.12
C GLY A 92 13.42 -25.13 -2.22
N ILE A 93 12.70 -25.22 -1.10
CA ILE A 93 11.26 -24.89 -1.03
C ILE A 93 11.02 -23.42 -1.38
N SER A 94 11.84 -22.50 -0.86
CA SER A 94 11.73 -21.07 -1.20
C SER A 94 11.86 -20.80 -2.70
N VAL A 95 12.80 -21.45 -3.39
CA VAL A 95 12.97 -21.28 -4.85
C VAL A 95 11.76 -21.85 -5.60
N VAL A 96 11.24 -23.00 -5.19
CA VAL A 96 10.04 -23.59 -5.80
C VAL A 96 8.82 -22.68 -5.61
N VAL A 97 8.61 -22.16 -4.40
CA VAL A 97 7.51 -21.23 -4.09
C VAL A 97 7.65 -19.94 -4.89
N LEU A 98 8.86 -19.37 -5.00
CA LEU A 98 9.13 -18.18 -5.80
C LEU A 98 8.76 -18.39 -7.28
N LEU A 99 9.17 -19.52 -7.86
CA LEU A 99 8.84 -19.85 -9.25
C LEU A 99 7.33 -20.08 -9.45
N ALA A 100 6.65 -20.70 -8.49
CA ALA A 100 5.21 -20.89 -8.53
C ALA A 100 4.46 -19.54 -8.46
N LEU A 101 4.83 -18.66 -7.53
CA LEU A 101 4.27 -17.31 -7.40
C LEU A 101 4.54 -16.47 -8.66
N LEU A 102 5.73 -16.58 -9.23
CA LEU A 102 6.06 -15.95 -10.52
C LEU A 102 5.14 -16.47 -11.63
N GLY A 103 4.92 -17.78 -11.72
CA GLY A 103 3.99 -18.37 -12.69
C GLY A 103 2.56 -17.86 -12.55
N ILE A 104 2.06 -17.73 -11.32
CA ILE A 104 0.72 -17.18 -11.03
C ILE A 104 0.63 -15.71 -11.46
N ASN A 105 1.68 -14.92 -11.22
CA ASN A 105 1.72 -13.52 -11.65
C ASN A 105 1.68 -13.36 -13.18
N LEU A 106 2.24 -14.32 -13.93
CA LEU A 106 2.22 -14.29 -15.40
C LEU A 106 0.89 -14.78 -16.01
N ALA A 107 0.13 -15.62 -15.29
CA ALA A 107 -1.15 -16.18 -15.77
C ALA A 107 -2.29 -15.16 -15.92
N GLY A 108 -2.12 -13.96 -15.33
CA GLY A 108 -2.98 -12.80 -15.57
C GLY A 108 -3.84 -12.37 -14.37
N VAL A 109 -4.08 -11.06 -14.29
CA VAL A 109 -4.75 -10.36 -13.17
C VAL A 109 -6.21 -10.76 -12.94
N LYS A 110 -6.88 -11.42 -13.89
CA LYS A 110 -8.26 -11.90 -13.67
C LYS A 110 -8.32 -13.11 -12.75
N TRP A 111 -7.27 -13.93 -12.71
CA TRP A 111 -7.16 -15.05 -11.78
C TRP A 111 -6.76 -14.57 -10.38
N ILE A 112 -5.79 -13.65 -10.31
CA ILE A 112 -5.24 -13.19 -9.02
C ILE A 112 -6.30 -12.52 -8.15
N ILE A 113 -7.24 -11.78 -8.73
CA ILE A 113 -8.29 -11.10 -7.96
C ILE A 113 -9.26 -12.07 -7.28
N ARG A 114 -9.52 -13.23 -7.90
CA ARG A 114 -10.35 -14.29 -7.27
C ARG A 114 -9.59 -15.06 -6.21
N LEU A 115 -8.30 -15.34 -6.46
CA LEU A 115 -7.43 -15.97 -5.48
C LEU A 115 -7.21 -15.09 -4.26
N GLN A 116 -7.07 -13.77 -4.44
CA GLN A 116 -6.92 -12.82 -3.33
C GLN A 116 -8.15 -12.83 -2.42
N LEU A 117 -9.36 -12.86 -2.98
CA LEU A 117 -10.58 -12.91 -2.20
C LEU A 117 -10.71 -14.25 -1.44
N LEU A 118 -10.36 -15.36 -2.08
CA LEU A 118 -10.34 -16.68 -1.44
C LEU A 118 -9.30 -16.74 -0.33
N LEU A 119 -8.10 -16.22 -0.58
CA LEU A 119 -7.00 -16.16 0.40
C LEU A 119 -7.37 -15.27 1.58
N LEU A 120 -8.04 -14.15 1.34
CA LEU A 120 -8.57 -13.28 2.38
C LEU A 120 -9.59 -14.01 3.26
N LEU A 121 -10.50 -14.78 2.64
CA LEU A 121 -11.47 -15.59 3.38
C LEU A 121 -10.79 -16.68 4.22
N LEU A 122 -9.81 -17.39 3.64
CA LEU A 122 -9.03 -18.40 4.36
C LEU A 122 -8.26 -17.79 5.54
N LEU A 123 -7.64 -16.62 5.34
CA LEU A 123 -6.95 -15.90 6.40
C LEU A 123 -7.92 -15.48 7.51
N ALA A 124 -9.10 -14.97 7.16
CA ALA A 124 -10.12 -14.60 8.14
C ALA A 124 -10.59 -15.82 8.96
N VAL A 125 -10.87 -16.94 8.29
CA VAL A 125 -11.25 -18.20 8.96
C VAL A 125 -10.11 -18.70 9.85
N SER A 126 -8.86 -18.64 9.41
CA SER A 126 -7.70 -19.03 10.21
C SER A 126 -7.55 -18.18 11.47
N THR A 127 -7.76 -16.86 11.37
CA THR A 127 -7.72 -15.98 12.54
C THR A 127 -8.88 -16.27 13.50
N LEU A 128 -10.07 -16.56 12.98
CA LEU A 128 -11.22 -16.94 13.81
C LEU A 128 -10.98 -18.28 14.51
N ASP A 129 -10.44 -19.27 13.81
CA ASP A 129 -10.11 -20.59 14.37
C ASP A 129 -9.06 -20.48 15.48
N PHE A 130 -8.01 -19.66 15.28
CA PHE A 130 -7.04 -19.34 16.33
C PHE A 130 -7.69 -18.71 17.56
N VAL A 131 -8.59 -17.74 17.38
CA VAL A 131 -9.31 -17.09 18.49
C VAL A 131 -10.23 -18.07 19.21
N VAL A 132 -10.94 -18.96 18.50
CA VAL A 132 -11.78 -19.99 19.14
C VAL A 132 -10.91 -21.03 19.85
N GLY A 133 -9.77 -21.39 19.27
CA GLY A 133 -8.78 -22.30 19.86
C GLY A 133 -8.23 -21.80 21.18
N SER A 134 -7.95 -20.50 21.30
CA SER A 134 -7.44 -19.90 22.55
C SER A 134 -8.43 -19.95 23.72
N PHE A 135 -9.74 -20.07 23.45
CA PHE A 135 -10.76 -20.24 24.49
C PHE A 135 -11.06 -21.70 24.84
N THR A 136 -10.81 -22.63 23.92
CA THR A 136 -11.33 -24.01 24.01
C THR A 136 -10.27 -25.06 24.33
N HIS A 137 -9.01 -24.81 23.98
CA HIS A 137 -7.91 -25.75 24.21
C HIS A 137 -7.01 -25.24 25.32
N LEU A 138 -6.68 -26.07 26.31
CA LEU A 138 -5.70 -25.75 27.35
C LEU A 138 -4.60 -26.82 27.27
N ASP A 139 -3.37 -26.38 27.03
CA ASP A 139 -2.22 -27.27 26.96
C ASP A 139 -1.10 -26.71 27.86
N PRO A 140 -1.10 -27.10 29.15
CA PRO A 140 -0.11 -26.63 30.11
C PRO A 140 1.32 -27.07 29.75
N ASP A 141 1.48 -28.20 29.06
CA ASP A 141 2.79 -28.77 28.73
C ASP A 141 3.54 -27.94 27.67
N HIS A 142 2.79 -27.23 26.81
CA HIS A 142 3.32 -26.31 25.81
C HIS A 142 3.22 -24.83 26.22
N GLY A 143 2.91 -24.54 27.49
CA GLY A 143 2.85 -23.17 28.03
C GLY A 143 1.55 -22.42 27.75
N PHE A 144 0.49 -23.11 27.33
CA PHE A 144 -0.83 -22.51 27.10
C PHE A 144 -1.80 -22.84 28.24
N ILE A 145 -1.75 -22.05 29.32
CA ILE A 145 -2.62 -22.23 30.50
C ILE A 145 -3.91 -21.40 30.46
N GLY A 146 -4.21 -20.74 29.33
CA GLY A 146 -5.41 -19.93 29.12
C GLY A 146 -5.30 -18.47 29.62
N TYR A 147 -6.43 -17.76 29.61
CA TYR A 147 -6.50 -16.35 30.02
C TYR A 147 -6.57 -16.23 31.56
N SER A 148 -5.50 -15.74 32.20
CA SER A 148 -5.46 -15.44 33.63
C SER A 148 -4.97 -14.01 33.89
N PRO A 149 -5.55 -13.30 34.87
CA PRO A 149 -5.11 -11.96 35.24
C PRO A 149 -3.68 -11.95 35.80
N GLU A 150 -3.26 -13.03 36.46
CA GLU A 150 -1.89 -13.18 36.97
C GLU A 150 -0.87 -13.25 35.81
N LEU A 151 -1.17 -14.01 34.75
CA LEU A 151 -0.31 -14.06 33.56
C LEU A 151 -0.22 -12.73 32.84
N LEU A 152 -1.34 -12.02 32.72
CA LEU A 152 -1.37 -10.73 32.04
C LEU A 152 -0.47 -9.74 32.78
N GLN A 153 -0.55 -9.67 34.11
CA GLN A 153 0.33 -8.81 34.90
C GLN A 153 1.81 -9.23 34.78
N ASN A 154 2.11 -10.52 34.81
CA ASN A 154 3.48 -11.00 34.73
C ASN A 154 4.14 -10.77 33.36
N ASN A 155 3.36 -10.76 32.28
CA ASN A 155 3.85 -10.54 30.91
C ASN A 155 3.69 -9.09 30.41
N THR A 156 3.17 -8.17 31.24
CA THR A 156 2.98 -6.77 30.84
C THR A 156 4.30 -6.01 30.66
N LEU A 157 5.33 -6.40 31.42
CA LEU A 157 6.64 -5.75 31.35
C LEU A 157 7.55 -6.45 30.33
N PRO A 158 8.40 -5.69 29.62
CA PRO A 158 9.33 -6.28 28.66
C PRO A 158 10.45 -7.03 29.38
N ASP A 159 10.67 -8.28 28.98
CA ASP A 159 11.82 -9.08 29.40
C ASP A 159 12.63 -9.47 28.15
N TYR A 160 13.62 -8.63 27.80
CA TYR A 160 14.43 -8.85 26.61
C TYR A 160 15.50 -9.90 26.87
N SER A 161 15.64 -10.85 25.93
CA SER A 161 16.73 -11.82 25.96
C SER A 161 18.11 -11.12 25.88
N PRO A 162 19.18 -11.74 26.40
CA PRO A 162 20.52 -11.14 26.38
C PRO A 162 20.96 -10.78 24.96
N GLY A 163 21.20 -9.49 24.71
CA GLY A 163 21.58 -8.97 23.38
C GLY A 163 20.41 -8.38 22.57
N GLU A 164 19.18 -8.51 23.04
CA GLU A 164 18.00 -7.94 22.39
C GLU A 164 17.58 -6.61 23.04
N SER A 165 17.09 -5.69 22.21
CA SER A 165 16.60 -4.38 22.64
C SER A 165 15.25 -4.06 21.99
N PHE A 166 14.55 -3.07 22.51
CA PHE A 166 13.30 -2.56 21.91
C PHE A 166 13.44 -2.32 20.40
N PHE A 167 14.53 -1.68 19.96
CA PHE A 167 14.74 -1.34 18.55
C PHE A 167 14.99 -2.56 17.67
N THR A 168 15.64 -3.60 18.21
CA THR A 168 15.87 -4.85 17.46
C THR A 168 14.55 -5.57 17.20
N VAL A 169 13.75 -5.75 18.26
CA VAL A 169 12.43 -6.39 18.18
C VAL A 169 11.50 -5.57 17.28
N PHE A 170 11.45 -4.24 17.46
CA PHE A 170 10.68 -3.34 16.60
C PHE A 170 11.07 -3.48 15.11
N GLY A 171 12.37 -3.60 14.81
CA GLY A 171 12.87 -3.78 13.45
C GLY A 171 12.35 -5.04 12.76
N VAL A 172 12.13 -6.12 13.51
CA VAL A 172 11.57 -7.39 12.99
C VAL A 172 10.06 -7.31 12.75
N PHE A 173 9.32 -6.54 13.55
CA PHE A 173 7.88 -6.33 13.35
C PHE A 173 7.56 -5.31 12.26
N PHE A 174 8.49 -4.42 11.94
CA PHE A 174 8.27 -3.35 10.97
C PHE A 174 7.80 -3.86 9.59
N PRO A 175 8.40 -4.91 8.99
CA PRO A 175 7.94 -5.50 7.72
C PRO A 175 6.51 -6.07 7.75
N ALA A 176 5.98 -6.42 8.92
CA ALA A 176 4.61 -6.91 9.05
C ALA A 176 3.58 -5.76 8.94
N ALA A 177 3.94 -4.56 9.37
CA ALA A 177 3.07 -3.37 9.32
C ALA A 177 3.17 -2.59 7.99
N THR A 178 4.22 -2.80 7.18
CA THR A 178 4.49 -2.01 5.96
C THR A 178 3.56 -2.28 4.77
N GLY A 179 2.67 -3.27 4.84
CA GLY A 179 1.84 -3.73 3.69
C GLY A 179 0.86 -2.70 3.10
N TRP A 180 0.72 -1.49 3.68
CA TRP A 180 -0.19 -0.45 3.20
C TRP A 180 0.39 0.43 2.07
N THR A 181 1.71 0.59 1.99
CA THR A 181 2.32 1.55 1.04
C THR A 181 2.20 1.16 -0.44
N PRO A 182 2.23 -0.12 -0.87
CA PRO A 182 2.05 -0.46 -2.29
C PRO A 182 0.59 -0.31 -2.80
N LEU A 183 -0.39 -0.13 -1.90
CA LEU A 183 -1.80 0.04 -2.25
C LEU A 183 -2.17 1.48 -2.61
N GLN A 184 -1.33 2.46 -2.25
CA GLN A 184 -1.62 3.87 -2.54
C GLN A 184 -1.48 4.22 -4.03
N ASP A 185 -0.73 3.44 -4.82
CA ASP A 185 -0.62 3.63 -6.28
C ASP A 185 -1.81 3.04 -7.06
N LYS A 186 -2.73 2.34 -6.39
CA LYS A 186 -3.95 1.73 -6.97
C LYS A 186 -5.23 2.48 -6.62
N LEU A 187 -5.15 3.51 -5.78
CA LEU A 187 -6.29 4.35 -5.47
C LEU A 187 -6.38 5.46 -6.54
N PRO A 188 -7.54 5.62 -7.22
CA PRO A 188 -7.74 6.78 -8.07
C PRO A 188 -7.57 8.03 -7.20
N PHE A 189 -6.72 8.95 -7.66
CA PHE A 189 -6.63 10.37 -7.27
C PHE A 189 -7.42 10.73 -6.01
N THR A 190 -6.70 10.96 -4.90
CA THR A 190 -7.32 11.47 -3.68
C THR A 190 -7.90 12.88 -3.92
N PRO A 191 -8.91 13.32 -3.15
CA PRO A 191 -9.50 14.66 -3.24
C PRO A 191 -8.50 15.83 -3.09
N TRP A 192 -7.27 15.54 -2.65
CA TRP A 192 -6.19 16.51 -2.52
C TRP A 192 -5.63 17.01 -3.86
N ASP A 193 -5.87 16.29 -4.96
CA ASP A 193 -5.50 16.74 -6.31
C ASP A 193 -6.50 17.77 -6.86
N GLU A 194 -7.75 17.80 -6.39
CA GLU A 194 -8.74 18.82 -6.74
C GLU A 194 -8.42 20.18 -6.11
N CYS A 195 -7.87 20.20 -4.88
CA CYS A 195 -7.41 21.44 -4.24
C CYS A 195 -6.21 22.08 -4.97
N ARG A 196 -5.42 21.32 -5.72
CA ARG A 196 -4.21 21.82 -6.41
C ARG A 196 -4.50 22.43 -7.79
N LEU A 197 -5.68 22.16 -8.37
CA LEU A 197 -6.11 22.70 -9.67
C LEU A 197 -6.95 23.98 -9.56
N GLY A 198 -7.19 24.50 -8.35
CA GLY A 198 -7.90 25.77 -8.17
C GLY A 198 -9.35 25.78 -8.66
N LEU A 199 -9.94 24.61 -8.95
CA LEU A 199 -11.33 24.47 -9.42
C LEU A 199 -12.35 24.37 -8.27
N ALA A 200 -12.09 25.04 -7.14
CA ALA A 200 -13.12 25.34 -6.16
C ALA A 200 -13.87 26.60 -6.59
N THR A 201 -14.65 26.51 -7.66
CA THR A 201 -15.76 27.45 -7.86
C THR A 201 -16.92 27.00 -6.99
N PRO A 202 -17.40 27.81 -6.02
CA PRO A 202 -18.65 27.52 -5.34
C PRO A 202 -19.79 27.79 -6.31
N LEU A 203 -20.70 26.84 -6.47
CA LEU A 203 -21.97 27.02 -7.16
C LEU A 203 -23.06 26.30 -6.36
N PRO A 204 -24.28 26.84 -6.32
CA PRO A 204 -24.73 28.02 -5.57
C PRO A 204 -25.18 27.72 -4.13
#